data_AF-A0A7K4M0Q1-F1
#
_entry.id   AF-A0A7K4M0Q1-F1
#
_cell.length_a   1.000
_cell.length_b   1.000
_cell.length_c   1.000
_cell.angle_alpha   90.00
_cell.angle_beta   90.00
_cell.angle_gamma   90.00
#
_symmetry.space_group_name_H-M   'P 1'
#
loop_
_entity.id
_entity.type
_entity.pdbx_description
1 polymer ?
#
loop_
_entity_poly.entity_id
_entity_poly.type
_entity_poly.pdbx_seq_one_letter_code
_entity_poly.pdbx_strand_id
1 'polypeptide(L)'
;RLQCDCQHNTCGGSCDRCCPGFNQFPWKPATADSANECQPCNCNGHAYDCYYDPEVDRHKASKSREDKFEGGGVCIDCQHHTTGINCEHCVPGYYRSPDHPIDSPYICYR
;
A
#
# COMPACT_ATOMS: atom_id res chain seq x y z
N ARG A 1 -11.17 -22.06 -21.00
CA ARG A 1 -11.74 -21.23 -19.91
C ARG A 1 -11.54 -19.79 -20.31
N LEU A 2 -12.59 -18.98 -20.34
CA LEU A 2 -12.47 -17.54 -20.64
C LEU A 2 -12.02 -16.81 -19.37
N GLN A 3 -11.15 -15.81 -19.52
CA GLN A 3 -10.63 -14.99 -18.43
C GLN A 3 -10.62 -13.53 -18.90
N CYS A 4 -10.96 -12.61 -18.00
CA CYS A 4 -10.88 -11.19 -18.27
C CYS A 4 -9.41 -10.75 -18.41
N ASP A 5 -9.14 -9.90 -19.40
CA ASP A 5 -7.90 -9.11 -19.44
C ASP A 5 -8.10 -7.86 -18.57
N CYS A 6 -7.78 -7.99 -17.28
CA CYS A 6 -8.16 -6.99 -16.30
C CYS A 6 -7.38 -5.68 -16.45
N GLN A 7 -8.09 -4.57 -16.24
CA GLN A 7 -7.57 -3.20 -16.24
C GLN A 7 -7.79 -2.56 -14.87
N HIS A 8 -7.46 -1.27 -14.71
CA HIS A 8 -7.76 -0.49 -13.49
C HIS A 8 -7.16 -1.08 -12.20
N ASN A 9 -5.99 -1.73 -12.34
CA ASN A 9 -5.28 -2.41 -11.26
C ASN A 9 -6.10 -3.48 -10.54
N THR A 10 -7.05 -4.08 -11.26
CA THR A 10 -7.83 -5.22 -10.79
C THR A 10 -7.20 -6.52 -11.27
N CYS A 11 -7.36 -7.56 -10.47
CA CYS A 11 -6.82 -8.90 -10.70
C CYS A 11 -7.91 -9.94 -10.42
N GLY A 12 -7.66 -11.18 -10.82
CA GLY A 12 -8.59 -12.30 -10.65
C GLY A 12 -9.12 -12.83 -11.98
N GLY A 13 -9.98 -13.85 -11.92
CA GLY A 13 -10.57 -14.44 -13.13
C GLY A 13 -11.58 -13.51 -13.80
N SER A 14 -12.17 -12.62 -13.00
CA SER A 14 -13.25 -11.70 -13.37
C SER A 14 -13.01 -10.28 -12.82
N CYS A 15 -11.76 -9.91 -12.55
CA CYS A 15 -11.39 -8.58 -12.04
C CYS A 15 -12.08 -8.22 -10.70
N ASP A 16 -12.26 -9.23 -9.86
CA ASP A 16 -13.05 -9.25 -8.63
C ASP A 16 -12.26 -8.86 -7.37
N ARG A 17 -11.00 -8.44 -7.54
CA ARG A 17 -10.16 -7.93 -6.46
C ARG A 17 -9.14 -6.94 -7.00
N CYS A 18 -8.57 -6.13 -6.11
CA CYS A 18 -7.39 -5.36 -6.43
C CYS A 18 -6.16 -6.26 -6.60
N CYS A 19 -5.24 -5.83 -7.45
CA CYS A 19 -3.94 -6.48 -7.58
C CYS A 19 -3.07 -6.25 -6.33
N PRO A 20 -2.05 -7.11 -6.10
CA PRO A 20 -1.05 -6.89 -5.06
C PRO A 20 -0.49 -5.46 -5.09
N GLY A 21 -0.43 -4.83 -3.91
CA GLY A 21 0.04 -3.44 -3.76
C GLY A 21 -1.01 -2.36 -4.05
N PHE A 22 -2.24 -2.70 -4.48
CA PHE A 22 -3.30 -1.75 -4.84
C PHE A 22 -4.49 -1.74 -3.88
N ASN A 23 -4.24 -1.85 -2.58
CA ASN A 23 -5.26 -1.94 -1.54
C ASN A 23 -5.36 -0.69 -0.65
N GLN A 24 -5.09 0.51 -1.18
CA GLN A 24 -5.26 1.74 -0.40
C GLN A 24 -6.74 2.00 -0.04
N PHE A 25 -7.65 1.61 -0.93
CA PHE A 25 -9.10 1.69 -0.77
C PHE A 25 -9.74 0.33 -1.08
N PRO A 26 -10.95 0.04 -0.58
CA PRO A 26 -11.62 -1.21 -0.88
C PRO A 26 -11.99 -1.28 -2.37
N TRP A 27 -11.87 -2.48 -2.96
CA TRP A 27 -12.30 -2.74 -4.33
C TRP A 27 -13.77 -2.37 -4.54
N LYS A 28 -14.08 -1.80 -5.71
CA LYS A 28 -15.45 -1.50 -6.16
C LYS A 28 -15.57 -1.80 -7.66
N PRO A 29 -16.75 -2.22 -8.14
CA PRO A 29 -16.99 -2.33 -9.57
C PRO A 29 -16.99 -0.94 -10.23
N ALA A 30 -16.61 -0.86 -11.50
CA ALA A 30 -16.76 0.37 -12.28
C ALA A 30 -18.24 0.76 -12.42
N THR A 31 -18.50 2.07 -12.41
CA THR A 31 -19.82 2.66 -12.69
C THR A 31 -19.76 3.50 -13.97
N ALA A 32 -20.90 4.05 -14.39
CA ALA A 32 -20.92 4.98 -15.51
C ALA A 32 -20.09 6.26 -15.24
N ASP A 33 -19.97 6.65 -13.96
CA ASP A 33 -19.34 7.91 -13.55
C ASP A 33 -17.89 7.74 -13.08
N SER A 34 -17.47 6.52 -12.70
CA SER A 34 -16.15 6.26 -12.13
C SER A 34 -15.65 4.87 -12.50
N ALA A 35 -14.39 4.79 -12.96
CA ALA A 35 -13.73 3.51 -13.21
C ALA A 35 -13.47 2.73 -11.91
N ASN A 36 -13.45 3.40 -10.76
CA ASN A 36 -13.14 2.84 -9.45
C ASN A 36 -11.86 2.01 -9.46
N GLU A 37 -10.80 2.53 -10.11
CA GLU A 37 -9.53 1.85 -10.15
C GLU A 37 -8.93 1.64 -8.76
N CYS A 38 -8.34 0.47 -8.57
CA CYS A 38 -7.66 0.14 -7.33
C CYS A 38 -6.43 1.05 -7.16
N GLN A 39 -6.29 1.61 -5.97
CA GLN A 39 -5.27 2.61 -5.66
C GLN A 39 -4.07 1.98 -4.95
N PRO A 40 -2.85 2.33 -5.35
CA PRO A 40 -1.65 1.78 -4.75
C PRO A 40 -1.46 2.22 -3.30
N CYS A 41 -1.01 1.30 -2.46
CA CYS A 41 -0.59 1.64 -1.11
C CYS A 41 0.72 2.44 -1.13
N ASN A 42 0.93 3.24 -0.08
CA ASN A 42 2.22 3.84 0.21
C ASN A 42 2.98 2.96 1.20
N CYS A 43 4.05 2.31 0.73
CA CYS A 43 4.93 1.51 1.59
C CYS A 43 6.35 2.07 1.64
N ASN A 44 6.55 3.35 1.29
CA ASN A 44 7.87 3.99 1.18
C ASN A 44 8.90 3.14 0.39
N GLY A 45 8.46 2.38 -0.62
CA GLY A 45 9.36 1.50 -1.39
C GLY A 45 9.93 0.30 -0.60
N HIS A 46 9.32 -0.07 0.51
CA HIS A 46 9.80 -1.14 1.40
C HIS A 46 8.88 -2.36 1.45
N ALA A 47 7.79 -2.38 0.70
CA ALA A 47 6.97 -3.57 0.52
C ALA A 47 6.45 -3.64 -0.90
N TYR A 48 6.22 -4.87 -1.38
CA TYR A 48 5.62 -5.13 -2.69
C TYR A 48 4.10 -5.25 -2.64
N ASP A 49 3.55 -5.59 -1.46
CA ASP A 49 2.13 -5.87 -1.29
C ASP A 49 1.59 -5.21 -0.02
N CYS A 50 0.27 -5.08 0.03
CA CYS A 50 -0.48 -4.50 1.12
C CYS A 50 -1.91 -5.06 1.13
N TYR A 51 -2.61 -4.95 2.25
CA TYR A 51 -4.03 -5.22 2.34
C TYR A 51 -4.79 -3.97 2.80
N TYR A 52 -6.11 -3.94 2.54
CA TYR A 52 -6.96 -2.87 3.04
C TYR A 52 -7.50 -3.23 4.43
N ASP A 53 -7.36 -2.32 5.38
CA ASP A 53 -7.94 -2.41 6.72
C ASP A 53 -8.92 -1.23 6.96
N PRO A 54 -10.22 -1.51 7.16
CA PRO A 54 -11.22 -0.46 7.37
C PRO A 54 -11.02 0.30 8.68
N GLU A 55 -10.41 -0.32 9.71
CA GLU A 55 -10.12 0.38 10.96
C GLU A 55 -8.96 1.35 10.77
N VAL A 56 -7.94 1.00 9.98
CA VAL A 56 -6.86 1.92 9.61
C VAL A 56 -7.39 3.13 8.85
N ASP A 57 -8.31 2.91 7.90
CA ASP A 57 -8.98 3.99 7.16
C ASP A 57 -9.81 4.88 8.09
N ARG A 58 -10.64 4.27 8.94
CA ARG A 58 -11.48 4.99 9.91
C ARG A 58 -10.67 5.86 10.86
N HIS A 59 -9.48 5.40 11.28
CA HIS A 59 -8.57 6.16 12.14
C HIS A 59 -7.63 7.11 11.37
N LYS A 60 -7.71 7.14 10.03
CA LYS A 60 -6.81 7.93 9.16
C LYS A 60 -5.34 7.65 9.47
N ALA A 61 -5.00 6.37 9.58
CA ALA A 61 -3.68 5.92 10.02
C ALA A 61 -2.76 5.46 8.88
N SER A 62 -3.27 5.28 7.65
CA SER A 62 -2.45 5.06 6.46
C SER A 62 -2.28 6.34 5.67
N LYS A 63 -1.12 6.51 5.03
CA LYS A 63 -0.89 7.52 3.99
C LYS A 63 -1.18 6.98 2.59
N SER A 64 -1.72 7.83 1.71
CA SER A 64 -1.76 7.61 0.27
C SER A 64 -0.42 7.95 -0.39
N ARG A 65 -0.31 7.76 -1.71
CA ARG A 65 0.90 8.13 -2.47
C ARG A 65 1.15 9.64 -2.51
N GLU A 66 0.11 10.44 -2.32
CA GLU A 66 0.18 11.89 -2.21
C GLU A 66 0.48 12.37 -0.78
N ASP A 67 0.95 11.47 0.09
CA ASP A 67 1.29 11.72 1.49
C ASP A 67 0.12 12.26 2.35
N LYS A 68 -1.12 11.98 1.95
CA LYS A 68 -2.32 12.33 2.70
C LYS A 68 -2.79 11.16 3.56
N PHE A 69 -3.28 11.44 4.77
CA PHE A 69 -3.89 10.43 5.63
C PHE A 69 -5.31 10.08 5.16
N GLU A 70 -5.39 9.22 4.16
CA GLU A 70 -6.61 8.75 3.51
C GLU A 70 -6.48 7.29 3.08
N GLY A 71 -7.54 6.51 3.24
CA GLY A 71 -7.53 5.08 2.94
C GLY A 71 -6.93 4.23 4.07
N GLY A 72 -6.92 2.92 3.83
CA GLY A 72 -6.63 1.89 4.83
C GLY A 72 -5.54 0.92 4.43
N GLY A 73 -4.63 1.30 3.52
CA GLY A 73 -3.56 0.43 3.08
C GLY A 73 -2.59 0.07 4.21
N VAL A 74 -2.35 -1.23 4.43
CA VAL A 74 -1.38 -1.74 5.40
C VAL A 74 -0.37 -2.61 4.67
N CYS A 75 0.89 -2.20 4.71
CA CYS A 75 1.98 -2.88 4.01
C CYS A 75 2.30 -4.24 4.63
N ILE A 76 2.60 -5.21 3.78
CA ILE A 76 2.95 -6.58 4.17
C ILE A 76 4.46 -6.75 4.02
N ASP A 77 5.10 -7.38 5.01
CA ASP A 77 6.52 -7.73 4.98
C ASP A 77 7.45 -6.56 4.63
N CYS A 78 7.38 -5.48 5.44
CA CYS A 78 8.30 -4.36 5.34
C CYS A 78 9.77 -4.81 5.33
N GLN A 79 10.50 -4.40 4.30
CA GLN A 79 11.90 -4.69 4.05
C GLN A 79 12.80 -3.61 4.65
N HIS A 80 14.12 -3.75 4.45
CA HIS A 80 15.10 -2.71 4.81
C HIS A 80 15.08 -2.31 6.29
N HIS A 81 14.74 -3.26 7.18
CA HIS A 81 14.63 -3.05 8.61
C HIS A 81 13.58 -1.99 9.00
N THR A 82 12.55 -1.84 8.18
CA THR A 82 11.42 -0.94 8.43
C THR A 82 10.20 -1.69 8.98
N THR A 83 9.26 -0.95 9.55
CA THR A 83 8.01 -1.42 10.15
C THR A 83 7.00 -0.26 10.21
N GLY A 84 5.76 -0.52 10.63
CA GLY A 84 4.66 0.45 10.60
C GLY A 84 3.67 0.17 9.47
N ILE A 85 2.59 0.95 9.43
CA ILE A 85 1.48 0.77 8.47
C ILE A 85 1.97 0.99 7.04
N ASN A 86 2.85 1.96 6.86
CA ASN A 86 3.43 2.38 5.58
C ASN A 86 4.95 2.08 5.51
N CYS A 87 5.49 1.22 6.39
CA CYS A 87 6.92 0.97 6.53
C CYS A 87 7.75 2.23 6.86
N GLU A 88 7.19 3.13 7.68
CA GLU A 88 7.69 4.47 7.97
C GLU A 88 8.60 4.55 9.22
N HIS A 89 8.72 3.46 9.96
CA HIS A 89 9.50 3.35 11.18
C HIS A 89 10.62 2.32 11.04
N CYS A 90 11.67 2.43 11.84
CA CYS A 90 12.66 1.35 11.95
C CYS A 90 12.19 0.29 12.93
N VAL A 91 12.51 -0.97 12.65
CA VAL A 91 12.30 -2.07 13.61
C VAL A 91 13.09 -1.79 14.91
N PRO A 92 12.61 -2.29 16.07
CA PRO A 92 13.32 -2.11 17.33
C PRO A 92 14.79 -2.53 17.26
N GLY A 93 15.68 -1.65 17.70
CA GLY A 93 17.13 -1.86 17.66
C GLY A 93 17.83 -1.32 16.41
N TYR A 94 17.09 -0.75 15.46
CA TYR A 94 17.61 0.03 14.34
C TYR A 94 17.26 1.51 14.52
N TYR A 95 18.08 2.38 13.94
CA TYR A 95 17.97 3.82 14.00
C TYR A 95 17.76 4.41 12.61
N ARG A 96 16.97 5.47 12.53
CA ARG A 96 16.71 6.19 11.28
C ARG A 96 17.94 7.03 10.90
N SER A 97 18.48 6.82 9.71
CA SER A 97 19.56 7.61 9.15
C SER A 97 19.10 9.04 8.88
N PRO A 98 19.87 10.07 9.29
CA PRO A 98 19.60 11.45 8.92
C PRO A 98 19.98 11.76 7.46
N ASP A 99 20.85 10.94 6.86
CA ASP A 99 21.46 11.19 5.55
C ASP A 99 20.74 10.45 4.41
N HIS A 100 19.78 9.57 4.74
CA HIS A 100 19.02 8.82 3.76
C HIS A 100 17.54 9.26 3.73
N PRO A 101 16.93 9.36 2.52
CA PRO A 101 15.49 9.58 2.39
C PRO A 101 14.71 8.34 2.84
N ILE A 102 13.40 8.52 3.10
CA ILE A 102 12.54 7.46 3.67
C ILE A 102 12.42 6.23 2.78
N ASP A 103 12.60 6.37 1.46
CA ASP A 103 12.52 5.29 0.49
C ASP A 103 13.84 4.54 0.28
N SER A 104 14.90 4.97 0.94
CA SER A 104 16.22 4.36 0.82
C SER A 104 16.25 2.97 1.47
N PRO A 105 16.87 1.96 0.84
CA PRO A 105 17.11 0.66 1.48
C PRO A 105 18.07 0.73 2.68
N TYR A 106 18.72 1.88 2.91
CA TYR A 106 19.63 2.13 4.02
C TYR A 106 19.05 3.12 5.05
N ILE A 107 17.74 3.39 5.01
CA ILE A 107 17.09 4.32 5.93
C ILE A 107 17.21 3.88 7.40
N CYS A 108 17.26 2.58 7.66
CA CYS A 108 17.39 2.02 9.00
C CYS A 108 18.72 1.28 9.14
N TYR A 109 19.56 1.72 10.09
CA TYR A 109 20.89 1.17 10.35
C TYR A 109 21.05 0.84 11.84
N ARG A 110 22.08 0.07 12.19
CA ARG A 110 22.37 -0.35 13.57
C ARG A 110 23.82 -0.08 13.93
#